data_AF-A0AAW0QE30-F1
#
_entry.id   AF-A0AAW0QE30-F1
#
_cell.length_a   1.000
_cell.length_b   1.000
_cell.length_c   1.000
_cell.angle_alpha   90.00
_cell.angle_beta   90.00
_cell.angle_gamma   90.00
#
_symmetry.space_group_name_H-M   'P 1'
#
loop_
_entity.id
_entity.type
_entity.pdbx_description
1 polymer ?
#
loop_
_entity_poly.entity_id
_entity_poly.type
_entity_poly.pdbx_seq_one_letter_code
_entity_poly.pdbx_strand_id
1 'polypeptide(L)'
;MLHVAEYCATYSTAPCKKPPAGAAVVGFAQNDTTKTQQTLFRNDGARELVLAFPGTIDLQDIGTDLDFPQVPHSACDGCAVHGGVYAGWLSVADATMAQVRDAVRASPGYKLVVAGHSLGGALANLAYVDMQRAGMKVDLVVSYGELAVGNQKYADHVDSIAGATDEPSQPGIFMRVTHADDGVPLLPPNALTSIVVGQDFVQHRTEYWAQGDKNISTTFRCYGQGSQACNTGQRGLGINTAHIFYPGLNVVSCGL
;
A
#
# COMPACT_ATOMS: atom_id res chain seq x y z
N MET A 1 -6.09 -0.88 -10.93
CA MET A 1 -6.78 -0.74 -9.64
C MET A 1 -7.54 -2.03 -9.35
N LEU A 2 -8.83 -2.19 -9.66
CA LEU A 2 -9.66 -3.34 -9.21
C LEU A 2 -9.05 -4.76 -9.34
N HIS A 3 -8.37 -5.09 -10.44
CA HIS A 3 -7.89 -6.45 -10.69
C HIS A 3 -6.84 -6.96 -9.68
N VAL A 4 -6.12 -6.06 -8.99
CA VAL A 4 -5.15 -6.48 -7.97
C VAL A 4 -5.70 -6.47 -6.55
N ALA A 5 -6.92 -5.97 -6.34
CA ALA A 5 -7.44 -5.79 -4.99
C ALA A 5 -7.60 -7.12 -4.26
N GLU A 6 -8.16 -8.15 -4.91
CA GLU A 6 -8.36 -9.47 -4.30
C GLU A 6 -7.06 -10.14 -3.80
N TYR A 7 -5.90 -9.78 -4.35
CA TYR A 7 -4.60 -10.27 -3.87
C TYR A 7 -4.17 -9.66 -2.51
N CYS A 8 -4.78 -8.56 -2.11
CA CYS A 8 -4.50 -7.85 -0.86
C CYS A 8 -5.43 -8.28 0.29
N ALA A 9 -6.36 -9.21 0.05
CA ALA A 9 -7.27 -9.69 1.08
C ALA A 9 -6.51 -10.36 2.24
N THR A 10 -7.02 -10.25 3.46
CA THR A 10 -6.40 -10.92 4.60
C THR A 10 -6.76 -12.40 4.63
N TYR A 11 -5.76 -13.23 4.89
CA TYR A 11 -5.88 -14.68 4.76
C TYR A 11 -6.03 -15.35 6.13
N SER A 12 -7.10 -16.12 6.32
CA SER A 12 -7.29 -16.96 7.52
C SER A 12 -6.24 -18.06 7.63
N THR A 13 -5.69 -18.51 6.50
CA THR A 13 -4.49 -19.36 6.42
C THR A 13 -3.60 -18.83 5.30
N ALA A 14 -2.35 -18.49 5.63
CA ALA A 14 -1.34 -18.07 4.66
C ALA A 14 -0.42 -19.24 4.27
N PRO A 15 0.05 -19.31 3.00
CA PRO A 15 -0.37 -18.48 1.87
C PRO A 15 -1.79 -18.84 1.37
N CYS A 16 -2.41 -17.94 0.60
CA CYS A 16 -3.78 -18.15 0.10
C CYS A 16 -3.90 -19.44 -0.72
N LYS A 17 -4.81 -20.33 -0.29
CA LYS A 17 -5.01 -21.67 -0.89
C LYS A 17 -5.72 -21.62 -2.24
N LYS A 18 -6.48 -20.55 -2.51
CA LYS A 18 -7.20 -20.33 -3.77
C LYS A 18 -6.89 -18.90 -4.27
N PRO A 19 -5.73 -18.70 -4.91
CA PRO A 19 -5.34 -17.38 -5.38
C PRO A 19 -6.36 -16.79 -6.37
N PRO A 20 -6.53 -15.46 -6.38
CA PRO A 20 -7.37 -14.77 -7.36
C PRO A 20 -6.95 -15.08 -8.81
N ALA A 21 -7.94 -15.07 -9.71
CA ALA A 21 -7.74 -15.27 -11.15
C ALA A 21 -6.99 -16.55 -11.55
N GLY A 22 -6.96 -17.58 -10.68
CA GLY A 22 -6.21 -18.81 -10.93
C GLY A 22 -4.69 -18.65 -10.92
N ALA A 23 -4.19 -17.59 -10.27
CA ALA A 23 -2.75 -17.34 -10.15
C ALA A 23 -2.04 -18.44 -9.35
N ALA A 24 -0.74 -18.59 -9.58
CA ALA A 24 0.13 -19.45 -8.79
C ALA A 24 0.82 -18.65 -7.68
N VAL A 25 0.94 -19.22 -6.49
CA VAL A 25 1.85 -18.67 -5.46
C VAL A 25 3.27 -19.10 -5.83
N VAL A 26 4.16 -18.13 -6.05
CA VAL A 26 5.56 -18.36 -6.43
C VAL A 26 6.55 -17.81 -5.40
N GLY A 27 6.07 -17.10 -4.39
CA GLY A 27 6.86 -16.65 -3.25
C GLY A 27 5.97 -16.32 -2.05
N PHE A 28 6.54 -16.46 -0.85
CA PHE A 28 5.88 -16.14 0.41
C PHE A 28 6.94 -15.82 1.45
N ALA A 29 6.71 -14.78 2.25
CA ALA A 29 7.52 -14.49 3.43
C ALA A 29 6.61 -13.98 4.55
N GLN A 30 6.92 -14.38 5.78
CA GLN A 30 6.24 -13.89 6.97
C GLN A 30 7.23 -13.69 8.11
N ASN A 31 6.86 -12.82 9.05
CA ASN A 31 7.50 -12.65 10.33
C ASN A 31 6.41 -12.57 11.41
N ASP A 32 6.39 -13.55 12.30
CA ASP A 32 5.34 -13.67 13.31
C ASP A 32 5.44 -12.58 14.39
N THR A 33 6.65 -12.09 14.67
CA THR A 33 6.90 -11.04 15.66
C THR A 33 6.34 -9.69 15.21
N THR A 34 6.56 -9.31 13.97
CA THR A 34 6.04 -8.06 13.38
C THR A 34 4.66 -8.25 12.75
N LYS A 35 4.10 -9.47 12.81
CA LYS A 35 2.85 -9.88 12.12
C LYS A 35 2.82 -9.46 10.65
N THR A 36 3.99 -9.42 10.00
CA THR A 36 4.14 -8.95 8.62
C THR A 36 4.21 -10.14 7.68
N GLN A 37 3.50 -10.08 6.56
CA GLN A 37 3.55 -11.10 5.52
C GLN A 37 3.45 -10.49 4.13
N GLN A 38 3.98 -11.20 3.15
CA GLN A 38 3.73 -10.95 1.73
C GLN A 38 3.55 -12.25 0.98
N THR A 39 2.81 -12.18 -0.12
CA THR A 39 2.72 -13.27 -1.10
C THR A 39 3.05 -12.74 -2.49
N LEU A 40 3.90 -13.47 -3.21
CA LEU A 40 4.20 -13.20 -4.61
C LEU A 40 3.42 -14.18 -5.48
N PHE A 41 2.53 -13.64 -6.30
CA PHE A 41 1.69 -14.38 -7.23
C PHE A 41 2.21 -14.26 -8.65
N ARG A 42 2.04 -15.30 -9.45
CA ARG A 42 2.20 -15.27 -10.90
C ARG A 42 0.86 -15.52 -11.57
N ASN A 43 0.41 -14.54 -12.34
CA ASN A 43 -0.80 -14.64 -13.15
C ASN A 43 -0.39 -14.75 -14.63
N ASP A 44 -0.39 -15.98 -15.13
CA ASP A 44 0.02 -16.29 -16.50
C ASP A 44 -0.97 -15.72 -17.54
N GLY A 45 -2.26 -15.63 -17.19
CA GLY A 45 -3.31 -15.08 -18.06
C GLY A 45 -3.17 -13.59 -18.32
N ALA A 46 -2.77 -12.82 -17.29
CA ALA A 46 -2.49 -11.38 -17.40
C ALA A 46 -1.01 -11.06 -17.69
N ARG A 47 -0.13 -12.07 -17.66
CA ARG A 47 1.34 -11.94 -17.77
C ARG A 47 1.92 -10.96 -16.75
N GLU A 48 1.61 -11.18 -15.48
CA GLU A 48 2.05 -10.34 -14.37
C GLU A 48 2.51 -11.15 -13.15
N LEU A 49 3.44 -10.55 -12.42
CA LEU A 49 3.83 -10.93 -11.08
C LEU A 49 3.20 -9.91 -10.13
N VAL A 50 2.41 -10.38 -9.17
CA VAL A 50 1.74 -9.51 -8.19
C VAL A 50 2.36 -9.78 -6.82
N LEU A 51 3.18 -8.85 -6.33
CA LEU A 51 3.62 -8.82 -4.94
C LEU A 51 2.51 -8.17 -4.11
N ALA A 52 1.89 -8.93 -3.22
CA ALA A 52 0.79 -8.43 -2.41
C ALA A 52 1.08 -8.51 -0.91
N PHE A 53 0.76 -7.41 -0.23
CA PHE A 53 0.80 -7.26 1.21
C PHE A 53 -0.63 -7.17 1.75
N PRO A 54 -1.09 -8.18 2.50
CA PRO A 54 -2.41 -8.12 3.12
C PRO A 54 -2.43 -7.12 4.27
N GLY A 55 -3.61 -6.58 4.57
CA GLY A 55 -3.85 -5.84 5.80
C GLY A 55 -3.85 -6.75 7.02
N THR A 56 -3.74 -6.17 8.21
CA THR A 56 -3.88 -6.87 9.50
C THR A 56 -5.36 -7.19 9.78
N ILE A 57 -5.69 -8.26 10.53
CA ILE A 57 -7.09 -8.56 10.95
C ILE A 57 -7.41 -7.84 12.28
N ASP A 58 -6.40 -7.61 13.11
CA ASP A 58 -6.47 -6.88 14.39
C ASP A 58 -6.55 -5.36 14.16
N LEU A 59 -7.61 -4.96 13.46
CA LEU A 59 -7.84 -3.62 12.92
C LEU A 59 -8.41 -2.63 13.94
N GLN A 60 -8.71 -3.04 15.16
CA GLN A 60 -9.25 -2.10 16.15
C GLN A 60 -8.17 -1.23 16.80
N ASP A 61 -6.92 -1.67 16.76
CA ASP A 61 -5.84 -1.05 17.54
C ASP A 61 -4.82 -0.28 16.68
N ILE A 62 -4.98 -0.15 15.36
CA ILE A 62 -3.98 0.48 14.47
C ILE A 62 -3.64 1.93 14.88
N GLY A 63 -4.59 2.65 15.50
CA GLY A 63 -4.40 4.03 15.96
C GLY A 63 -3.71 4.17 17.31
N THR A 64 -3.62 3.10 18.10
CA THR A 64 -3.04 3.08 19.45
C THR A 64 -1.82 2.17 19.57
N ASP A 65 -1.73 1.13 18.74
CA ASP A 65 -0.65 0.12 18.72
C ASP A 65 0.46 0.45 17.72
N LEU A 66 0.20 1.33 16.74
CA LEU A 66 1.26 1.79 15.86
C LEU A 66 2.17 2.76 16.60
N ASP A 67 3.41 2.33 16.81
CA ASP A 67 4.49 3.20 17.24
C ASP A 67 4.69 4.28 16.17
N PHE A 68 4.25 5.51 16.46
CA PHE A 68 4.26 6.65 15.55
C PHE A 68 5.57 7.47 15.44
N PRO A 69 6.72 7.16 16.08
CA PRO A 69 7.91 7.96 15.86
C PRO A 69 8.33 7.78 14.40
N GLN A 70 8.67 8.91 13.79
CA GLN A 70 9.34 8.89 12.51
C GLN A 70 10.80 8.47 12.73
N VAL A 71 11.27 7.54 11.91
CA VAL A 71 12.68 7.11 11.88
C VAL A 71 13.31 7.53 10.56
N PRO A 72 14.60 7.90 10.54
CA PRO A 72 15.29 8.27 9.31
C PRO A 72 15.24 7.15 8.27
N HIS A 73 15.01 7.52 7.00
CA HIS A 73 15.00 6.59 5.87
C HIS A 73 16.01 7.00 4.82
N SER A 74 16.77 6.04 4.30
CA SER A 74 17.87 6.29 3.36
C SER A 74 17.44 6.52 1.89
N ALA A 75 16.15 6.81 1.66
CA ALA A 75 15.61 7.09 0.32
C ALA A 75 16.00 8.47 -0.19
N CYS A 76 16.08 9.46 0.71
CA CYS A 76 16.46 10.83 0.38
C CYS A 76 17.04 11.55 1.61
N ASP A 77 17.68 12.70 1.39
CA ASP A 77 18.19 13.53 2.49
C ASP A 77 17.04 14.13 3.32
N GLY A 78 16.97 13.75 4.60
CA GLY A 78 15.90 14.14 5.51
C GLY A 78 14.58 13.39 5.33
N CYS A 79 14.55 12.32 4.53
CA CYS A 79 13.43 11.38 4.51
C CYS A 79 13.27 10.74 5.90
N ALA A 80 12.05 10.72 6.41
CA ALA A 80 11.70 9.96 7.61
C ALA A 80 10.36 9.26 7.39
N VAL A 81 10.23 8.05 7.94
CA VAL A 81 9.08 7.16 7.76
C VAL A 81 8.57 6.63 9.08
N HIS A 82 7.36 6.09 9.10
CA HIS A 82 6.74 5.46 10.24
C HIS A 82 7.59 4.30 10.77
N GLY A 83 8.06 4.39 12.01
CA GLY A 83 8.97 3.40 12.63
C GLY A 83 8.41 1.98 12.64
N GLY A 84 7.17 1.80 13.11
CA GLY A 84 6.50 0.49 13.11
C GLY A 84 6.36 -0.15 11.72
N VAL A 85 5.88 0.60 10.72
CA VAL A 85 5.76 0.11 9.33
C VAL A 85 7.14 -0.26 8.77
N TYR A 86 8.16 0.58 9.01
CA TYR A 86 9.51 0.32 8.50
C TYR A 86 10.14 -0.91 9.15
N ALA A 87 9.96 -1.11 10.46
CA ALA A 87 10.39 -2.34 11.13
C ALA A 87 9.68 -3.59 10.56
N GLY A 88 8.37 -3.48 10.27
CA GLY A 88 7.60 -4.52 9.59
C GLY A 88 8.19 -4.85 8.22
N TRP A 89 8.45 -3.83 7.38
CA TRP A 89 9.08 -4.02 6.08
C TRP A 89 10.45 -4.71 6.18
N LEU A 90 11.36 -4.17 7.02
CA LEU A 90 12.70 -4.72 7.19
C LEU A 90 12.68 -6.19 7.62
N SER A 91 11.67 -6.62 8.39
CA SER A 91 11.55 -8.00 8.85
C SER A 91 11.31 -9.03 7.73
N VAL A 92 10.85 -8.59 6.55
CA VAL A 92 10.60 -9.45 5.38
C VAL A 92 11.30 -8.98 4.10
N ALA A 93 11.99 -7.84 4.13
CA ALA A 93 12.56 -7.17 2.95
C ALA A 93 13.53 -8.08 2.16
N ASP A 94 14.52 -8.68 2.83
CA ASP A 94 15.54 -9.51 2.16
C ASP A 94 14.94 -10.70 1.42
N ALA A 95 14.04 -11.44 2.09
CA ALA A 95 13.34 -12.58 1.52
C ALA A 95 12.46 -12.16 0.33
N THR A 96 11.72 -11.06 0.50
CA THR A 96 10.84 -10.52 -0.55
C THR A 96 11.62 -10.09 -1.77
N MET A 97 12.69 -9.32 -1.58
CA MET A 97 13.53 -8.82 -2.68
C MET A 97 14.24 -9.95 -3.41
N ALA A 98 14.66 -11.01 -2.71
CA ALA A 98 15.21 -12.22 -3.33
C ALA A 98 14.16 -12.95 -4.19
N GLN A 99 12.97 -13.22 -3.63
CA GLN A 99 11.89 -13.91 -4.33
C GLN A 99 11.42 -13.16 -5.57
N VAL A 100 11.28 -11.83 -5.48
CA VAL A 100 10.88 -11.00 -6.63
C VAL A 100 11.95 -11.05 -7.73
N ARG A 101 13.24 -10.93 -7.38
CA ARG A 101 14.32 -11.04 -8.37
C ARG A 101 14.30 -12.39 -9.09
N ASP A 102 14.10 -13.47 -8.35
CA ASP A 102 14.07 -14.82 -8.90
C ASP A 102 12.87 -15.01 -9.83
N ALA A 103 11.68 -14.55 -9.41
CA ALA A 103 10.47 -14.64 -10.20
C ALA A 103 10.52 -13.79 -11.48
N VAL A 104 11.07 -12.57 -11.41
CA VAL A 104 11.28 -11.69 -12.58
C VAL A 104 12.23 -12.36 -13.58
N ARG A 105 13.33 -12.97 -13.12
CA ARG A 105 14.24 -13.72 -14.01
C ARG A 105 13.56 -14.95 -14.63
N ALA A 106 12.70 -15.63 -13.88
CA ALA A 106 11.97 -16.80 -14.36
C ALA A 106 10.79 -16.46 -15.30
N SER A 107 10.34 -15.20 -15.33
CA SER A 107 9.14 -14.76 -16.04
C SER A 107 9.44 -13.57 -16.99
N PRO A 108 10.30 -13.75 -18.00
CA PRO A 108 10.72 -12.65 -18.86
C PRO A 108 9.53 -12.00 -19.58
N GLY A 109 9.47 -10.67 -19.51
CA GLY A 109 8.40 -9.87 -20.11
C GLY A 109 7.07 -9.88 -19.35
N TYR A 110 7.03 -10.43 -18.13
CA TYR A 110 5.91 -10.24 -17.21
C TYR A 110 6.01 -8.86 -16.57
N LYS A 111 4.87 -8.24 -16.31
CA LYS A 111 4.80 -7.00 -15.52
C LYS A 111 5.04 -7.29 -14.04
N LEU A 112 5.69 -6.40 -13.32
CA LEU A 112 5.75 -6.44 -11.86
C LEU A 112 4.75 -5.43 -11.27
N VAL A 113 3.77 -5.95 -10.54
CA VAL A 113 2.76 -5.17 -9.84
C VAL A 113 2.95 -5.34 -8.34
N VAL A 114 2.92 -4.24 -7.59
CA VAL A 114 2.96 -4.26 -6.12
C VAL A 114 1.62 -3.76 -5.61
N ALA A 115 1.03 -4.45 -4.64
CA ALA A 115 -0.25 -4.04 -4.09
C ALA A 115 -0.36 -4.29 -2.59
N GLY A 116 -1.18 -3.50 -1.91
CA GLY A 116 -1.45 -3.75 -0.50
C GLY A 116 -2.67 -3.01 0.04
N HIS A 117 -3.25 -3.52 1.13
CA HIS A 117 -4.39 -2.90 1.83
C HIS A 117 -4.01 -2.51 3.25
N SER A 118 -4.52 -1.38 3.74
CA SER A 118 -4.29 -0.90 5.11
C SER A 118 -2.78 -0.76 5.41
N LEU A 119 -2.29 -1.38 6.49
CA LEU A 119 -0.85 -1.54 6.77
C LEU A 119 -0.08 -2.13 5.59
N GLY A 120 -0.67 -3.09 4.87
CA GLY A 120 -0.09 -3.67 3.66
C GLY A 120 0.12 -2.65 2.54
N GLY A 121 -0.73 -1.61 2.46
CA GLY A 121 -0.52 -0.49 1.53
C GLY A 121 0.76 0.28 1.85
N ALA A 122 1.00 0.57 3.14
CA ALA A 122 2.22 1.22 3.58
C ALA A 122 3.48 0.34 3.40
N LEU A 123 3.35 -0.99 3.56
CA LEU A 123 4.42 -1.95 3.23
C LEU A 123 4.71 -1.97 1.73
N ALA A 124 3.68 -1.94 0.88
CA ALA A 124 3.82 -1.83 -0.57
C ALA A 124 4.56 -0.56 -0.99
N ASN A 125 4.32 0.56 -0.29
CA ASN A 125 5.03 1.83 -0.50
C ASN A 125 6.55 1.68 -0.24
N LEU A 126 6.93 1.16 0.93
CA LEU A 126 8.33 0.94 1.28
C LEU A 126 9.00 -0.08 0.34
N ALA A 127 8.30 -1.16 0.01
CA ALA A 127 8.78 -2.17 -0.95
C ALA A 127 9.04 -1.55 -2.32
N TYR A 128 8.14 -0.69 -2.81
CA TYR A 128 8.32 0.03 -4.07
C TYR A 128 9.56 0.92 -4.06
N VAL A 129 9.78 1.70 -2.99
CA VAL A 129 10.98 2.55 -2.86
C VAL A 129 12.26 1.71 -2.90
N ASP A 130 12.34 0.62 -2.16
CA ASP A 130 13.52 -0.24 -2.16
C ASP A 130 13.73 -1.00 -3.48
N MET A 131 12.65 -1.37 -4.18
CA MET A 131 12.70 -1.91 -5.54
C MET A 131 13.30 -0.91 -6.53
N GLN A 132 12.85 0.36 -6.50
CA GLN A 132 13.42 1.41 -7.36
C GLN A 132 14.90 1.64 -7.07
N ARG A 133 15.29 1.69 -5.78
CA ARG A 133 16.70 1.84 -5.38
C ARG A 133 17.57 0.65 -5.80
N ALA A 134 17.00 -0.55 -5.83
CA ALA A 134 17.66 -1.75 -6.33
C ALA A 134 17.67 -1.85 -7.87
N GLY A 135 17.16 -0.85 -8.59
CA GLY A 135 17.10 -0.84 -10.05
C GLY A 135 16.07 -1.80 -10.64
N MET A 136 15.09 -2.24 -9.87
CA MET A 136 14.00 -3.10 -10.36
C MET A 136 12.93 -2.26 -11.05
N LYS A 137 12.48 -2.71 -12.23
CA LYS A 137 11.34 -2.11 -12.91
C LYS A 137 10.04 -2.60 -12.27
N VAL A 138 9.29 -1.68 -11.67
CA VAL A 138 7.91 -1.88 -11.22
C VAL A 138 6.99 -1.22 -12.23
N ASP A 139 5.99 -1.95 -12.72
CA ASP A 139 5.07 -1.46 -13.76
C ASP A 139 3.84 -0.76 -13.16
N LEU A 140 3.43 -1.13 -11.94
CA LEU A 140 2.27 -0.57 -11.25
C LEU A 140 2.37 -0.79 -9.74
N VAL A 141 1.97 0.20 -8.96
CA VAL A 141 1.74 0.06 -7.52
C VAL A 141 0.31 0.50 -7.21
N VAL A 142 -0.44 -0.32 -6.48
CA VAL A 142 -1.80 0.02 -6.04
C VAL A 142 -1.95 -0.24 -4.56
N SER A 143 -2.21 0.81 -3.79
CA SER A 143 -2.57 0.66 -2.38
C SER A 143 -4.05 0.96 -2.14
N TYR A 144 -4.62 0.36 -1.11
CA TYR A 144 -6.02 0.53 -0.70
C TYR A 144 -6.06 0.92 0.77
N GLY A 145 -6.59 2.10 1.09
CA GLY A 145 -6.67 2.55 2.49
C GLY A 145 -5.31 2.69 3.16
N GLU A 146 -4.28 3.08 2.40
CA GLU A 146 -2.92 3.27 2.91
C GLU A 146 -2.87 4.47 3.86
N LEU A 147 -2.34 4.24 5.07
CA LEU A 147 -1.93 5.29 6.00
C LEU A 147 -0.73 6.10 5.47
N ALA A 148 -0.57 7.35 5.91
CA ALA A 148 0.55 8.17 5.50
C ALA A 148 1.87 7.60 6.06
N VAL A 149 2.81 7.32 5.15
CA VAL A 149 4.02 6.52 5.47
C VAL A 149 5.18 7.34 6.02
N GLY A 150 5.32 8.60 5.61
CA GLY A 150 6.47 9.41 6.00
C GLY A 150 6.22 10.90 5.91
N ASN A 151 7.28 11.67 6.15
CA ASN A 151 7.23 13.13 6.09
C ASN A 151 7.12 13.66 4.66
N GLN A 152 6.97 14.98 4.52
CA GLN A 152 6.88 15.67 3.23
C GLN A 152 8.00 15.27 2.26
N LYS A 153 9.25 15.22 2.75
CA LYS A 153 10.41 14.85 1.92
C LYS A 153 10.31 13.43 1.37
N TYR A 154 9.80 12.50 2.17
CA TYR A 154 9.54 11.13 1.74
C TYR A 154 8.39 11.06 0.73
N ALA A 155 7.27 11.75 0.97
CA ALA A 155 6.16 11.81 0.03
C ALA A 155 6.58 12.39 -1.35
N ASP A 156 7.37 13.46 -1.34
CA ASP A 156 7.91 14.08 -2.56
C ASP A 156 8.87 13.14 -3.30
N HIS A 157 9.68 12.37 -2.56
CA HIS A 157 10.54 11.35 -3.15
C HIS A 157 9.72 10.26 -3.84
N VAL A 158 8.67 9.74 -3.19
CA VAL A 158 7.75 8.73 -3.76
C VAL A 158 7.09 9.27 -5.03
N ASP A 159 6.56 10.49 -5.01
CA ASP A 159 5.95 11.13 -6.18
C ASP A 159 6.94 11.24 -7.36
N SER A 160 8.17 11.64 -7.06
CA SER A 160 9.24 11.80 -8.06
C SER A 160 9.57 10.48 -8.75
N ILE A 161 9.86 9.42 -7.99
CA ILE A 161 10.20 8.11 -8.57
C ILE A 161 8.99 7.44 -9.26
N ALA A 162 7.76 7.76 -8.83
CA ALA A 162 6.54 7.29 -9.47
C ALA A 162 6.18 8.06 -10.75
N GLY A 163 6.82 9.21 -11.00
CA GLY A 163 6.48 10.11 -12.12
C GLY A 163 5.09 10.74 -11.97
N ALA A 164 4.65 10.97 -10.72
CA ALA A 164 3.33 11.51 -10.43
C ALA A 164 3.34 13.05 -10.43
N THR A 165 2.42 13.66 -11.16
CA THR A 165 2.18 15.11 -11.14
C THR A 165 0.68 15.40 -11.02
N ASP A 166 0.31 16.68 -10.88
CA ASP A 166 -1.11 17.07 -10.96
C ASP A 166 -1.62 17.17 -12.40
N GLU A 167 -0.78 16.90 -13.41
CA GLU A 167 -1.25 16.85 -14.79
C GLU A 167 -2.21 15.66 -14.99
N PRO A 168 -3.40 15.86 -15.60
CA PRO A 168 -4.38 14.80 -15.81
C PRO A 168 -3.84 13.59 -16.58
N SER A 169 -2.87 13.79 -17.47
CA SER A 169 -2.23 12.75 -18.27
C SER A 169 -1.04 12.04 -17.60
N GLN A 170 -0.63 12.49 -16.40
CA GLN A 170 0.55 11.98 -15.69
C GLN A 170 0.24 11.57 -14.23
N PRO A 171 -0.60 10.53 -14.01
CA PRO A 171 -0.87 10.02 -12.68
C PRO A 171 0.31 9.27 -12.04
N GLY A 172 1.40 9.03 -12.77
CA GLY A 172 2.46 8.14 -12.32
C GLY A 172 2.00 6.67 -12.20
N ILE A 173 2.89 5.83 -11.70
CA ILE A 173 2.64 4.38 -11.56
C ILE A 173 2.15 3.96 -10.18
N PHE A 174 2.15 4.86 -9.19
CA PHE A 174 1.72 4.56 -7.84
C PHE A 174 0.37 5.21 -7.57
N MET A 175 -0.69 4.39 -7.53
CA MET A 175 -2.07 4.80 -7.30
C MET A 175 -2.51 4.42 -5.88
N ARG A 176 -2.93 5.41 -5.10
CA ARG A 176 -3.56 5.20 -3.80
C ARG A 176 -5.07 5.22 -3.98
N VAL A 177 -5.74 4.13 -3.64
CA VAL A 177 -7.20 4.04 -3.67
C VAL A 177 -7.72 4.31 -2.27
N THR A 178 -8.64 5.26 -2.15
CA THR A 178 -9.37 5.58 -0.92
C THR A 178 -10.88 5.36 -1.14
N HIS A 179 -11.64 5.15 -0.06
CA HIS A 179 -13.07 4.87 -0.17
C HIS A 179 -13.87 5.63 0.89
N ALA A 180 -14.95 6.28 0.45
CA ALA A 180 -15.89 7.03 1.28
C ALA A 180 -15.17 7.82 2.38
N ASP A 181 -15.55 7.59 3.63
CA ASP A 181 -14.99 8.19 4.84
C ASP A 181 -13.93 7.29 5.50
N ASP A 182 -13.20 6.43 4.80
CA ASP A 182 -12.12 5.64 5.40
C ASP A 182 -11.15 6.54 6.19
N GLY A 183 -10.97 6.26 7.48
CA GLY A 183 -10.13 7.05 8.38
C GLY A 183 -8.67 6.64 8.42
N VAL A 184 -8.28 5.48 7.87
CA VAL A 184 -6.88 5.02 7.90
C VAL A 184 -5.95 5.89 7.06
N PRO A 185 -6.33 6.39 5.88
CA PRO A 185 -5.50 7.35 5.14
C PRO A 185 -5.25 8.67 5.88
N LEU A 186 -5.99 8.95 6.96
CA LEU A 186 -5.79 10.12 7.82
C LEU A 186 -4.88 9.83 9.02
N LEU A 187 -4.37 8.59 9.13
CA LEU A 187 -3.40 8.20 10.14
C LEU A 187 -1.97 8.31 9.59
N PRO A 188 -0.98 8.61 10.45
CA PRO A 188 -1.16 9.13 11.81
C PRO A 188 -1.82 10.53 11.83
N PRO A 189 -2.59 10.92 12.87
CA PRO A 189 -3.26 12.21 12.89
C PRO A 189 -2.24 13.35 13.06
N ASN A 190 -2.07 14.17 12.03
CA ASN A 190 -1.06 15.25 12.05
C ASN A 190 -1.20 16.17 13.27
N ALA A 191 -2.41 16.59 13.65
CA ALA A 191 -2.60 17.44 14.84
C ALA A 191 -1.98 16.85 16.12
N LEU A 192 -1.97 15.52 16.28
CA LEU A 192 -1.32 14.84 17.39
C LEU A 192 0.18 14.69 17.16
N THR A 193 0.60 14.27 15.96
CA THR A 193 2.03 14.03 15.67
C THR A 193 2.85 15.31 15.61
N SER A 194 2.31 16.42 15.09
CA SER A 194 3.00 17.71 15.14
C SER A 194 3.27 18.14 16.58
N ILE A 195 2.33 17.87 17.50
CA ILE A 195 2.46 18.24 18.92
C ILE A 195 3.44 17.31 19.65
N VAL A 196 3.36 16.00 19.41
CA VAL A 196 4.10 14.99 20.18
C VAL A 196 5.49 14.71 19.62
N VAL A 197 5.65 14.72 18.30
CA VAL A 197 6.91 14.37 17.61
C VAL A 197 7.45 15.47 16.68
N GLY A 198 6.75 16.60 16.53
CA GLY A 198 7.24 17.74 15.74
C GLY A 198 7.36 17.49 14.24
N GLN A 199 6.66 16.49 13.71
CA GLN A 199 6.66 16.12 12.30
C GLN A 199 5.26 15.67 11.86
N ASP A 200 4.90 16.05 10.62
CA ASP A 200 3.68 15.62 9.96
C ASP A 200 3.95 14.39 9.10
N PHE A 201 2.93 13.56 8.95
CA PHE A 201 2.88 12.52 7.94
C PHE A 201 2.10 13.04 6.73
N VAL A 202 2.62 12.77 5.54
CA VAL A 202 2.11 13.28 4.28
C VAL A 202 1.83 12.11 3.34
N GLN A 203 0.64 12.12 2.75
CA GLN A 203 0.26 11.16 1.72
C GLN A 203 0.99 11.46 0.42
N HIS A 204 1.36 10.44 -0.35
CA HIS A 204 1.80 10.64 -1.73
C HIS A 204 0.58 10.97 -2.63
N ARG A 205 0.85 11.58 -3.80
CA ARG A 205 -0.11 12.42 -4.55
C ARG A 205 -1.28 11.70 -5.20
N THR A 206 -1.02 10.63 -5.94
CA THR A 206 -2.03 10.09 -6.87
C THR A 206 -3.10 9.29 -6.13
N GLU A 207 -4.16 9.99 -5.74
CA GLU A 207 -5.33 9.40 -5.11
C GLU A 207 -6.47 9.18 -6.09
N TYR A 208 -7.09 8.00 -6.00
CA TYR A 208 -8.37 7.66 -6.62
C TYR A 208 -9.38 7.37 -5.51
N TRP A 209 -10.27 8.33 -5.28
CA TRP A 209 -11.25 8.27 -4.22
C TRP A 209 -12.59 7.73 -4.74
N ALA A 210 -13.02 6.59 -4.20
CA ALA A 210 -14.33 6.02 -4.45
C ALA A 210 -15.35 6.63 -3.49
N GLN A 211 -16.17 7.56 -3.97
CA GLN A 211 -17.08 8.38 -3.14
C GLN A 211 -18.27 7.60 -2.56
N GLY A 212 -18.77 6.58 -3.26
CA GLY A 212 -20.01 5.86 -2.92
C GLY A 212 -19.85 4.35 -2.91
N ASP A 213 -20.80 3.62 -3.50
CA ASP A 213 -20.75 2.16 -3.63
C ASP A 213 -19.45 1.68 -4.31
N LYS A 214 -19.17 0.36 -4.21
CA LYS A 214 -18.01 -0.37 -4.78
C LYS A 214 -17.82 -0.25 -6.31
N ASN A 215 -18.44 0.72 -6.97
CA ASN A 215 -18.44 0.93 -8.41
C ASN A 215 -17.36 1.95 -8.83
N ILE A 216 -16.65 1.60 -9.90
CA ILE A 216 -15.67 2.45 -10.57
C ILE A 216 -16.29 3.73 -11.17
N SER A 217 -17.60 3.75 -11.44
CA SER A 217 -18.30 4.93 -11.95
C SER A 217 -18.36 6.10 -10.96
N THR A 218 -18.10 5.83 -9.68
CA THR A 218 -18.06 6.82 -8.59
C THR A 218 -16.64 6.99 -8.04
N THR A 219 -15.61 6.65 -8.83
CA THR A 219 -14.20 6.84 -8.49
C THR A 219 -13.64 8.07 -9.19
N PHE A 220 -13.08 9.00 -8.42
CA PHE A 220 -12.54 10.27 -8.90
C PHE A 220 -11.05 10.37 -8.61
N ARG A 221 -10.28 10.90 -9.57
CA ARG A 221 -8.88 11.26 -9.31
C ARG A 221 -8.84 12.54 -8.49
N CYS A 222 -8.07 12.50 -7.42
CA CYS A 222 -7.79 13.63 -6.54
C CYS A 222 -6.40 14.18 -6.86
N TYR A 223 -6.27 15.50 -6.74
CA TYR A 223 -5.03 16.21 -7.07
C TYR A 223 -4.37 16.74 -5.80
N GLY A 224 -3.04 16.71 -5.79
CA GLY A 224 -2.22 17.03 -4.63
C GLY A 224 -2.11 15.89 -3.60
N GLN A 225 -1.27 16.13 -2.60
CA GLN A 225 -1.01 15.23 -1.48
C GLN A 225 -2.03 15.51 -0.36
N GLY A 226 -3.13 14.77 -0.32
CA GLY A 226 -4.18 14.90 0.73
C GLY A 226 -5.27 15.94 0.42
N SER A 227 -5.91 15.82 -0.75
CA SER A 227 -6.94 16.77 -1.20
C SER A 227 -8.18 16.80 -0.28
N GLN A 228 -8.54 17.99 0.20
CA GLN A 228 -9.78 18.21 0.97
C GLN A 228 -11.06 17.95 0.15
N ALA A 229 -10.96 17.85 -1.17
CA ALA A 229 -12.09 17.50 -2.03
C ALA A 229 -12.42 15.98 -2.01
N CYS A 230 -11.56 15.16 -1.39
CA CYS A 230 -11.64 13.70 -1.43
C CYS A 230 -11.70 13.08 -0.03
N ASN A 231 -11.04 11.94 0.20
CA ASN A 231 -11.08 11.22 1.46
C ASN A 231 -10.67 12.11 2.65
N THR A 232 -9.65 12.96 2.47
CA THR A 232 -9.18 13.87 3.53
C THR A 232 -10.29 14.80 4.03
N GLY A 233 -11.19 15.24 3.15
CA GLY A 233 -12.31 16.10 3.50
C GLY A 233 -13.45 15.39 4.26
N GLN A 234 -13.52 14.05 4.20
CA GLN A 234 -14.59 13.28 4.84
C GLN A 234 -14.40 13.12 6.35
N ARG A 235 -13.16 13.32 6.84
CA ARG A 235 -12.84 13.29 8.28
C ARG A 235 -13.26 11.98 8.97
N GLY A 236 -13.06 10.87 8.26
CA GLY A 236 -13.16 9.52 8.82
C GLY A 236 -12.30 9.33 10.04
N LEU A 237 -12.66 8.38 10.90
CA LEU A 237 -11.91 8.06 12.11
C LEU A 237 -11.44 6.61 12.08
N GLY A 238 -10.12 6.43 12.06
CA GLY A 238 -9.47 5.14 12.16
C GLY A 238 -10.09 4.10 11.23
N ILE A 239 -10.29 2.89 11.76
CA ILE A 239 -10.86 1.79 11.01
C ILE A 239 -12.37 1.79 11.17
N ASN A 240 -13.06 2.03 10.06
CA ASN A 240 -14.50 2.06 9.95
C ASN A 240 -14.98 1.12 8.83
N THR A 241 -16.29 1.12 8.55
CA THR A 241 -16.85 0.27 7.50
C THR A 241 -16.24 0.55 6.12
N ALA A 242 -15.96 1.82 5.79
CA ALA A 242 -15.35 2.17 4.52
C ALA A 242 -13.95 1.58 4.35
N HIS A 243 -13.19 1.42 5.44
CA HIS A 243 -11.85 0.81 5.42
C HIS A 243 -11.85 -0.68 5.04
N ILE A 244 -12.89 -1.42 5.41
CA ILE A 244 -12.98 -2.88 5.20
C ILE A 244 -13.44 -3.21 3.78
N PHE A 245 -14.05 -2.27 3.08
CA PHE A 245 -14.69 -2.51 1.80
C PHE A 245 -14.18 -1.55 0.75
N TYR A 246 -13.41 -2.04 -0.20
CA TYR A 246 -12.98 -1.25 -1.36
C TYR A 246 -13.63 -1.76 -2.64
N PRO A 247 -13.78 -0.93 -3.69
CA PRO A 247 -14.14 -1.40 -5.02
C PRO A 247 -13.26 -2.58 -5.44
N GLY A 248 -13.87 -3.73 -5.75
CA GLY A 248 -13.16 -4.96 -6.14
C GLY A 248 -12.42 -5.70 -5.03
N LEU A 249 -12.46 -5.20 -3.78
CA LEU A 249 -11.82 -5.83 -2.62
C LEU A 249 -12.90 -6.36 -1.66
N ASN A 250 -12.79 -7.63 -1.32
CA ASN A 250 -13.39 -8.19 -0.13
C ASN A 250 -12.25 -8.64 0.79
N VAL A 251 -11.94 -7.82 1.80
CA VAL A 251 -10.79 -8.03 2.71
C VAL A 251 -10.87 -9.39 3.43
N VAL A 252 -12.08 -9.97 3.54
CA VAL A 252 -12.35 -11.26 4.19
C VAL A 252 -12.84 -12.30 3.19
N SER A 253 -12.06 -12.62 2.15
CA SER A 253 -12.36 -13.81 1.33
C SER A 253 -11.16 -14.31 0.53
N CYS A 254 -10.31 -15.14 1.15
CA CYS A 254 -9.67 -16.22 0.38
C CYS A 254 -10.51 -17.49 0.58
N GLY A 255 -11.40 -17.76 -0.38
CA GLY A 255 -11.94 -19.10 -0.60
C GLY A 255 -13.14 -19.57 0.22
N LEU A 256 -14.02 -18.67 0.68
CA LEU A 256 -15.42 -19.04 1.00
C LEU A 256 -16.30 -18.88 -0.24
#